data_AF-A0A971WNH8-F1
#
_entry.id   AF-A0A971WNH8-F1
#
_cell.length_a   1.000
_cell.length_b   1.000
_cell.length_c   1.000
_cell.angle_alpha   90.00
_cell.angle_beta   90.00
_cell.angle_gamma   90.00
#
_symmetry.space_group_name_H-M   'P 1'
#
loop_
_entity.id
_entity.type
_entity.pdbx_description
1 polymer ?
#
loop_
_entity_poly.entity_id
_entity_poly.type
_entity_poly.pdbx_seq_one_letter_code
_entity_poly.pdbx_strand_id
1 'polypeptide(L)' 'FEFKPEICDGIAACKMALLKKDKKIPIGNFIEGMACEGGCIGGAGCLTHGAKSKADVDKYGRLAYEKKITEAVSVLK' A
#
# COMPACT_ATOMS: atom_id res chain seq x y z
N PHE A 1 -20.18 9.44 -2.80
CA PHE A 1 -18.80 9.92 -2.55
C PHE A 1 -17.90 9.23 -3.55
N GLU A 2 -17.19 9.98 -4.41
CA GLU A 2 -16.25 9.40 -5.38
C GLU A 2 -14.87 9.34 -4.73
N PHE A 3 -14.29 8.14 -4.60
CA PHE A 3 -12.98 7.95 -3.97
C PHE A 3 -11.86 8.30 -4.96
N LYS A 4 -11.00 9.27 -4.59
CA LYS A 4 -9.87 9.77 -5.40
C LYS A 4 -8.60 9.79 -4.55
N PRO A 5 -7.95 8.63 -4.34
CA PRO A 5 -6.75 8.55 -3.55
C PRO A 5 -5.53 9.09 -4.31
N GLU A 6 -4.68 9.83 -3.61
CA GLU A 6 -3.27 10.02 -3.98
C GLU A 6 -2.45 8.94 -3.26
N ILE A 7 -1.83 8.04 -4.02
CA ILE A 7 -0.99 6.96 -3.49
C ILE A 7 0.47 7.42 -3.53
N CYS A 8 1.14 7.40 -2.38
CA CYS A 8 2.52 7.83 -2.21
C CYS A 8 3.40 6.63 -1.86
N ASP A 9 4.38 6.34 -2.71
CA ASP A 9 5.40 5.30 -2.46
C ASP A 9 6.73 5.96 -2.09
N GLY A 10 7.20 5.71 -0.87
CA GLY A 10 8.40 6.34 -0.32
C GLY A 10 8.16 7.70 0.35
N ILE A 11 9.04 8.04 1.30
CA ILE A 11 8.96 9.26 2.11
C ILE A 11 9.01 10.55 1.28
N ALA A 12 9.73 10.54 0.16
CA ALA A 12 9.81 11.67 -0.76
C ALA A 12 8.46 11.98 -1.41
N ALA A 13 7.75 10.95 -1.90
CA ALA A 13 6.42 11.09 -2.48
C ALA A 13 5.41 11.57 -1.43
N CYS A 14 5.45 10.99 -0.23
CA CYS A 14 4.61 11.41 0.89
C CYS A 14 4.79 12.89 1.22
N LYS A 15 6.04 13.36 1.32
CA LYS A 15 6.36 14.77 1.56
C LYS A 15 5.80 15.67 0.45
N MET A 16 5.93 15.26 -0.81
CA MET A 16 5.39 16.02 -1.94
C MET A 16 3.87 16.12 -1.91
N ALA A 17 3.15 15.04 -1.61
CA ALA A 17 1.70 15.06 -1.47
C ALA A 17 1.23 15.97 -0.32
N LEU A 18 1.92 15.91 0.83
CA LEU A 18 1.64 16.80 1.96
C LEU A 18 1.89 18.28 1.61
N LEU A 19 2.98 18.59 0.90
CA LEU A 19 3.27 19.95 0.43
C LEU A 19 2.23 20.46 -0.58
N LYS A 20 1.78 19.60 -1.50
CA LYS A 20 0.71 19.94 -2.44
C LYS A 20 -0.60 20.21 -1.69
N LYS A 21 -0.94 19.40 -0.68
CA LYS A 21 -2.10 19.61 0.20
C LYS A 21 -2.01 20.94 0.95
N ASP A 22 -0.86 21.24 1.55
CA ASP A 22 -0.61 22.49 2.28
C ASP A 22 -0.80 23.73 1.37
N LYS A 23 -0.30 23.64 0.13
CA LYS A 23 -0.51 24.65 -0.92
C LYS A 23 -1.90 24.64 -1.57
N LYS A 24 -2.85 23.85 -1.05
CA LYS A 24 -4.22 23.69 -1.58
C LYS A 24 -4.26 23.27 -3.06
N ILE A 25 -3.24 22.57 -3.53
CA ILE A 25 -3.20 21.97 -4.87
C ILE A 25 -4.08 20.71 -4.84
N PRO A 26 -5.08 20.59 -5.72
CA PRO A 26 -5.96 19.42 -5.74
C PRO A 26 -5.19 18.19 -6.23
N ILE A 27 -5.07 17.19 -5.36
CA ILE A 27 -4.40 15.90 -5.64
C ILE A 27 -5.27 14.68 -5.35
N GLY A 28 -6.44 14.87 -4.75
CA GLY A 28 -7.31 13.79 -4.32
C GLY A 28 -8.08 14.15 -3.05
N ASN A 29 -8.92 13.23 -2.59
CA ASN A 29 -9.67 13.37 -1.33
C ASN A 29 -9.18 12.44 -0.22
N PHE A 30 -8.18 11.61 -0.51
CA PHE A 30 -7.52 10.72 0.44
C PHE A 30 -6.04 10.63 0.07
N ILE A 31 -5.15 10.65 1.06
CA ILE A 31 -3.71 10.47 0.84
C ILE A 31 -3.31 9.20 1.56
N GLU A 32 -2.91 8.19 0.80
CA GLU A 32 -2.35 6.95 1.31
C GLU A 32 -0.84 6.98 1.06
N GLY A 33 -0.02 6.86 2.10
CA GLY A 33 1.42 6.98 1.95
C GLY A 33 2.20 5.99 2.79
N MET A 34 3.21 5.39 2.17
CA MET A 34 4.17 4.50 2.81
C MET A 34 5.55 5.15 2.84
N ALA A 35 6.25 5.09 3.98
CA ALA A 35 7.57 5.69 4.11
C ALA A 35 8.65 4.94 3.30
N CYS A 36 8.50 3.62 3.17
CA CYS A 36 9.40 2.76 2.42
C CYS A 36 8.92 2.61 0.97
N GLU A 37 9.87 2.62 0.03
CA GLU A 37 9.60 2.29 -1.37
C GLU A 37 9.19 0.82 -1.50
N GLY A 38 8.17 0.54 -2.30
CA GLY A 38 7.56 -0.78 -2.42
C GLY A 38 6.70 -1.18 -1.22
N GLY A 39 6.37 -0.23 -0.33
CA GLY A 39 5.52 -0.45 0.84
C GLY A 39 6.19 -1.28 1.95
N CYS A 40 5.38 -1.88 2.83
CA CYS A 40 5.87 -2.60 4.01
C CYS A 40 6.83 -3.76 3.69
N ILE A 41 6.69 -4.39 2.51
CA ILE A 41 7.56 -5.50 2.05
C ILE A 41 8.98 -5.02 1.73
N GLY A 42 9.17 -3.72 1.46
CA GLY A 42 10.47 -3.10 1.21
C GLY A 42 11.11 -2.44 2.43
N GLY A 43 10.48 -2.55 3.61
CA GLY A 43 10.91 -1.84 4.82
C GLY A 43 12.27 -2.27 5.36
N ALA A 44 12.88 -1.44 6.22
CA ALA A 44 14.21 -1.69 6.78
C ALA A 44 14.35 -2.99 7.59
N GLY A 45 13.23 -3.59 8.01
CA GLY A 45 13.21 -4.91 8.67
C GLY A 45 13.21 -6.10 7.71
N CYS A 46 13.22 -5.86 6.39
CA CYS A 46 13.18 -6.92 5.40
C CYS A 46 14.56 -7.54 5.21
N LEU A 47 14.65 -8.86 5.38
CA LEU A 47 15.91 -9.61 5.23
C LEU A 47 16.47 -9.54 3.81
N THR A 48 15.62 -9.26 2.82
CA THR A 48 15.99 -9.18 1.40
C THR A 48 15.28 -8.00 0.71
N HIS A 49 16.06 -6.98 0.32
CA HIS A 49 15.56 -5.77 -0.37
C HIS A 49 15.51 -5.93 -1.91
N GLY A 50 14.97 -7.04 -2.41
CA GLY A 50 14.91 -7.32 -3.84
C GLY A 50 13.49 -7.43 -4.40
N ALA A 51 13.33 -7.21 -5.71
CA ALA A 51 12.06 -7.39 -6.43
C ALA A 51 11.48 -8.82 -6.30
N LYS A 52 12.33 -9.80 -6.00
CA LYS A 52 11.94 -11.19 -5.72
C LYS A 52 11.00 -11.29 -4.52
N SER A 53 11.24 -10.52 -3.46
CA SER A 53 10.43 -10.53 -2.23
C SER A 53 8.95 -10.22 -2.50
N LYS A 54 8.67 -9.24 -3.38
CA LYS A 54 7.29 -8.89 -3.75
C LYS A 54 6.61 -10.00 -4.53
N ALA A 55 7.28 -10.54 -5.56
CA ALA A 55 6.72 -11.61 -6.39
C ALA A 55 6.44 -12.88 -5.59
N ASP A 56 7.30 -13.21 -4.63
CA ASP A 56 7.12 -14.36 -3.73
C ASP A 56 5.95 -14.15 -2.76
N VAL A 57 5.79 -12.95 -2.20
CA VAL A 57 4.63 -12.58 -1.38
C VAL A 57 3.34 -12.64 -2.19
N ASP A 58 3.34 -12.09 -3.41
CA ASP A 58 2.17 -12.12 -4.31
C ASP A 58 1.82 -13.57 -4.72
N LYS A 59 2.83 -14.42 -4.95
CA LYS A 59 2.62 -15.85 -5.23
C LYS A 59 2.00 -16.55 -4.02
N TYR A 60 2.51 -16.30 -2.82
CA TYR A 60 1.96 -16.87 -1.59
C TYR A 60 0.53 -16.40 -1.32
N GLY A 61 0.24 -15.10 -1.46
CA GLY A 61 -1.12 -14.56 -1.31
C GLY A 61 -2.13 -15.15 -2.30
N ARG A 62 -1.68 -15.54 -3.51
CA ARG A 62 -2.52 -16.26 -4.47
C ARG A 62 -2.88 -17.67 -4.03
N LEU A 63 -2.18 -18.28 -3.08
CA LEU A 63 -2.52 -19.59 -2.51
C LEU A 63 -3.68 -19.52 -1.49
N ALA A 64 -4.04 -18.33 -1.00
CA ALA A 64 -5.15 -18.19 -0.05
C ALA A 64 -6.47 -18.68 -0.65
N TYR A 65 -7.25 -19.46 0.10
CA TYR A 65 -8.55 -19.98 -0.35
C TYR A 65 -9.59 -18.87 -0.41
N GLU A 66 -9.58 -17.98 0.59
CA GLU A 66 -10.50 -16.87 0.75
C GLU A 66 -9.85 -15.61 0.16
N LYS A 67 -10.44 -15.08 -0.91
CA LYS A 67 -9.94 -13.88 -1.60
C LYS A 67 -10.58 -12.61 -1.08
N LYS A 68 -11.74 -12.73 -0.45
CA LYS A 68 -12.50 -11.59 0.08
C LYS A 68 -12.66 -11.70 1.58
N ILE A 69 -12.72 -10.54 2.23
CA ILE A 69 -13.00 -10.42 3.66
C ILE A 69 -14.29 -11.17 4.05
N THR A 70 -15.32 -11.11 3.21
CA THR A 70 -16.59 -11.82 3.45
C THR A 70 -16.44 -13.33 3.51
N GLU A 71 -15.57 -13.89 2.66
CA GLU A 71 -15.27 -15.32 2.62
C GLU A 71 -14.46 -15.70 3.86
N ALA A 72 -13.44 -14.92 4.20
CA ALA A 72 -12.60 -15.13 5.38
C ALA A 72 -13.38 -15.09 6.71
N VAL A 73 -14.48 -14.34 6.80
CA VAL A 73 -15.31 -14.29 8.03
C VAL A 73 -16.39 -15.37 8.03
N SER A 74 -16.77 -15.91 6.86
CA SER A 74 -17.79 -16.95 6.75
C SER A 74 -17.39 -18.29 7.37
N VAL A 75 -16.09 -18.57 7.46
CA VAL A 75 -15.55 -19.81 8.08
C VAL A 75 -15.60 -19.81 9.61
N LEU A 76 -15.86 -18.66 10.24
CA LEU A 76 -15.97 -18.50 11.70
C LEU A 76 -17.43 -18.58 12.20
N LYS A 77 -18.38 -18.89 11.31
CA LYS A 77 -19.81 -19.04 11.62
C LYS A 77 -20.24 -20.48 11.77
#